data_AF-A0A832DUT9-F1
#
_entry.id   AF-A0A832DUT9-F1
#
_cell.length_a   1.000
_cell.length_b   1.000
_cell.length_c   1.000
_cell.angle_alpha   90.00
_cell.angle_beta   90.00
_cell.angle_gamma   90.00
#
_symmetry.space_group_name_H-M   'P 1'
#
loop_
_entity.id
_entity.type
_entity.pdbx_description
1 polymer ?
#
loop_
_entity_poly.entity_id
_entity_poly.type
_entity_poly.pdbx_seq_one_letter_code
_entity_poly.pdbx_strand_id
1 'polypeptide(L)'
;MTQAQDIPTRCLTFQLKLMAALEAAWESIEAATDSAVIRQARDKAKAIGELAAMARKVALIVPTPRGKPQLAETVAGIATTQAVATVQELMAAMPFPVAPVAAQAEPSRRALDKLKGGRRGRL
;
A
#
# COMPACT_ATOMS: atom_id res chain seq x y z
N MET A 1 3.89 -29.50 -13.37
CA MET A 1 2.95 -28.72 -14.19
C MET A 1 2.89 -27.31 -13.61
N THR A 2 3.54 -26.35 -14.26
CA THR A 2 3.69 -24.99 -13.71
C THR A 2 2.39 -24.23 -13.90
N GLN A 3 1.70 -24.02 -12.78
CA GLN A 3 0.46 -23.25 -12.64
C GLN A 3 0.57 -21.93 -13.42
N ALA A 4 -0.39 -21.69 -14.33
CA ALA A 4 -0.54 -20.41 -14.99
C ALA A 4 -0.81 -19.34 -13.91
N GLN A 5 0.23 -18.62 -13.49
CA GLN A 5 0.08 -17.50 -12.57
C GLN A 5 -0.96 -16.52 -13.12
N ASP A 6 -1.96 -16.19 -12.30
CA ASP A 6 -3.04 -15.29 -12.65
C ASP A 6 -2.51 -13.94 -13.15
N ILE A 7 -3.21 -13.35 -14.13
CA ILE A 7 -2.84 -12.06 -14.76
C ILE A 7 -2.59 -10.95 -13.71
N PRO A 8 -3.42 -10.78 -12.65
CA PRO A 8 -3.17 -9.77 -11.62
C PRO A 8 -1.83 -9.96 -10.90
N THR A 9 -1.47 -11.21 -10.57
CA THR A 9 -0.22 -11.56 -9.90
C THR A 9 0.99 -11.23 -10.78
N ARG A 10 0.91 -11.54 -12.09
CA ARG A 10 1.97 -11.19 -13.05
C ARG A 10 2.15 -9.68 -13.19
N CYS A 11 1.06 -8.92 -13.24
CA CYS A 11 1.10 -7.46 -13.30
C CYS A 11 1.75 -6.87 -12.04
N LEU A 12 1.40 -7.37 -10.86
CA LEU A 12 1.99 -6.92 -9.59
C LEU A 12 3.49 -7.24 -9.51
N THR A 13 3.90 -8.47 -9.86
CA THR A 13 5.33 -8.83 -9.94
C THR A 13 6.10 -7.95 -10.92
N PHE A 14 5.48 -7.59 -12.05
CA PHE A 14 6.09 -6.68 -13.01
C PHE A 14 6.26 -5.26 -12.47
N GLN A 15 5.26 -4.73 -11.76
CA GLN A 15 5.35 -3.42 -11.09
C GLN A 15 6.46 -3.40 -10.04
N LEU A 16 6.59 -4.44 -9.22
CA LEU A 16 7.67 -4.56 -8.24
C LEU A 16 9.05 -4.54 -8.89
N LYS A 17 9.21 -5.24 -10.03
CA LYS A 17 10.47 -5.23 -10.79
C LYS A 17 10.81 -3.85 -11.36
N LEU A 18 9.81 -3.10 -11.84
CA LEU A 18 10.04 -1.74 -12.33
C LEU A 18 10.47 -0.80 -11.21
N MET A 19 9.83 -0.90 -10.03
CA MET A 19 10.18 -0.10 -8.85
C MET A 19 11.62 -0.40 -8.39
N ALA A 20 11.94 -1.68 -8.20
CA ALA A 20 13.29 -2.10 -7.81
C ALA A 20 14.37 -1.66 -8.82
N ALA A 21 14.05 -1.66 -10.12
CA ALA A 21 14.98 -1.21 -11.15
C ALA A 21 15.20 0.32 -11.13
N LEU A 22 14.20 1.11 -10.75
CA LEU A 22 14.33 2.55 -10.54
C LEU A 22 15.14 2.86 -9.29
N GLU A 23 14.90 2.14 -8.19
CA GLU A 23 15.68 2.26 -6.95
C GLU A 23 17.16 1.95 -7.23
N ALA A 24 17.47 0.85 -7.91
CA ALA A 24 18.84 0.52 -8.30
C ALA A 24 19.48 1.57 -9.24
N ALA A 25 18.69 2.21 -10.11
CA ALA A 25 19.19 3.30 -10.95
C ALA A 25 19.48 4.57 -10.13
N TRP A 26 18.66 4.85 -9.11
CA TRP A 26 18.87 5.95 -8.18
C TRP A 26 20.13 5.75 -7.33
N GLU A 27 20.29 4.57 -6.73
CA GLU A 27 21.49 4.19 -5.97
C GLU A 27 22.76 4.31 -6.82
N SER A 28 22.70 3.88 -8.09
CA SER A 28 23.81 4.02 -9.02
C SER A 28 24.18 5.47 -9.32
N ILE A 29 23.23 6.41 -9.26
CA ILE A 29 23.50 7.84 -9.46
C ILE A 29 24.09 8.46 -8.20
N GLU A 30 23.58 8.09 -7.02
CA GLU A 30 24.09 8.59 -5.74
C GLU A 30 25.52 8.13 -5.47
N ALA A 31 25.85 6.88 -5.81
CA ALA A 31 27.19 6.33 -5.59
C ALA A 31 28.22 6.79 -6.65
N ALA A 32 27.79 7.31 -7.79
CA ALA A 32 28.66 7.61 -8.91
C ALA A 32 29.16 9.06 -8.93
N THR A 33 30.48 9.23 -8.97
CA THR A 33 31.13 10.52 -9.23
C THR A 33 31.43 10.72 -10.74
N ASP A 34 31.45 9.63 -11.51
CA ASP A 34 31.72 9.66 -12.95
C ASP A 34 30.46 10.02 -13.75
N SER A 35 30.58 11.05 -14.59
CA SER A 35 29.54 11.51 -15.51
C SER A 35 29.04 10.44 -16.50
N ALA A 36 29.89 9.48 -16.90
CA ALA A 36 29.49 8.41 -17.81
C ALA A 36 28.52 7.42 -17.15
N VAL A 37 28.81 7.04 -15.90
CA VAL A 37 27.95 6.15 -15.10
C VAL A 37 26.60 6.80 -14.81
N ILE A 38 26.59 8.09 -14.49
CA ILE A 38 25.34 8.85 -14.28
C ILE A 38 24.49 8.87 -15.57
N ARG A 39 25.10 9.05 -16.75
CA ARG A 39 24.37 9.01 -18.03
C ARG A 39 23.79 7.62 -18.29
N GLN A 40 24.58 6.58 -18.10
CA GLN A 40 24.12 5.19 -18.28
C GLN A 40 22.96 4.84 -17.34
N ALA A 41 23.03 5.25 -16.07
CA ALA A 41 21.96 5.03 -15.10
C ALA A 41 20.67 5.78 -15.50
N ARG A 42 20.79 7.00 -16.03
CA ARG A 42 19.66 7.77 -16.59
C ARG A 42 19.06 7.12 -17.84
N ASP A 43 19.88 6.62 -18.75
CA ASP A 43 19.42 5.91 -19.94
C ASP A 43 18.68 4.63 -19.58
N LYS A 44 19.17 3.90 -18.56
CA LYS A 44 18.48 2.74 -17.99
C LYS A 44 17.13 3.13 -17.36
N ALA A 45 17.08 4.21 -16.58
CA ALA A 45 15.82 4.72 -16.02
C ALA A 45 14.81 5.11 -17.12
N LYS A 46 15.28 5.69 -18.23
CA LYS A 46 14.44 6.02 -19.38
C LYS A 46 13.86 4.77 -20.05
N ALA A 47 14.69 3.74 -20.28
CA ALA A 47 14.23 2.47 -20.84
C ALA A 47 13.18 1.79 -19.94
N ILE A 48 13.36 1.84 -18.61
CA ILE A 48 12.37 1.35 -17.63
C ILE A 48 11.04 2.11 -17.78
N GLY A 49 11.09 3.44 -17.95
CA GLY A 49 9.91 4.26 -18.21
C GLY A 49 9.17 3.91 -19.50
N GLU A 50 9.89 3.64 -20.59
CA GLU A 50 9.32 3.21 -21.87
C GLU A 50 8.64 1.84 -21.76
N LEU A 51 9.28 0.89 -21.06
CA LEU A 51 8.69 -0.43 -20.77
C LEU A 51 7.41 -0.30 -19.92
N ALA A 52 7.42 0.58 -18.91
CA ALA A 52 6.24 0.84 -18.09
C ALA A 52 5.08 1.44 -18.91
N ALA A 53 5.38 2.35 -19.85
CA ALA A 53 4.37 2.91 -20.75
C ALA A 53 3.75 1.84 -21.66
N MET A 54 4.55 0.90 -22.19
CA MET A 54 4.04 -0.21 -22.98
C MET A 54 3.20 -1.17 -22.16
N ALA A 55 3.61 -1.48 -20.92
CA ALA A 55 2.83 -2.32 -20.02
C ALA A 55 1.46 -1.74 -19.69
N ARG A 56 1.34 -0.41 -19.54
CA ARG A 56 0.05 0.27 -19.37
C ARG A 56 -0.85 0.08 -20.60
N LYS A 57 -0.30 0.13 -21.82
CA LYS A 57 -1.08 -0.16 -23.04
C LYS A 57 -1.60 -1.60 -23.04
N VAL A 58 -0.77 -2.57 -22.66
CA VAL A 58 -1.19 -3.98 -22.54
C VAL A 58 -2.29 -4.12 -21.48
N ALA A 59 -2.16 -3.48 -20.33
CA ALA A 59 -3.18 -3.51 -19.28
C ALA A 59 -4.52 -2.88 -19.71
N LEU A 60 -4.50 -1.87 -20.59
CA LEU A 60 -5.70 -1.28 -21.17
C LEU A 60 -6.34 -2.15 -22.26
N ILE A 61 -5.57 -3.02 -22.93
CA ILE A 61 -6.08 -3.99 -23.92
C ILE A 61 -6.76 -5.17 -23.21
N VAL A 62 -6.29 -5.57 -22.02
CA VAL A 62 -6.97 -6.57 -21.20
C VAL A 62 -8.35 -6.02 -20.83
N PRO A 63 -9.45 -6.72 -21.16
CA PRO A 63 -10.79 -6.25 -20.82
C PRO A 63 -10.88 -5.98 -19.32
N THR A 64 -10.96 -4.70 -18.96
CA THR A 64 -11.26 -4.29 -17.61
C THR A 64 -12.75 -4.59 -17.39
N PRO A 65 -13.13 -5.45 -16.41
CA PRO A 65 -14.54 -5.64 -16.10
C PRO A 65 -15.12 -4.27 -15.77
N ARG A 66 -16.06 -3.78 -16.59
CA ARG A 66 -16.71 -2.49 -16.40
C ARG A 66 -17.55 -2.54 -15.13
N GLY A 67 -16.93 -2.13 -14.03
CA GLY A 67 -17.53 -1.82 -12.73
C GLY A 67 -16.82 -0.59 -12.15
N LYS A 68 -17.44 0.06 -11.16
CA LYS A 68 -16.90 1.25 -10.48
C LYS A 68 -15.39 1.12 -10.21
N PRO A 69 -14.59 2.19 -10.35
CA PRO A 69 -13.15 2.11 -10.24
C PRO A 69 -12.75 1.55 -8.87
N GLN A 70 -12.35 0.29 -8.86
CA GLN A 70 -11.85 -0.41 -7.67
C GLN A 70 -10.52 0.16 -7.18
N LEU A 71 -9.95 1.21 -7.78
CA LEU A 71 -8.68 1.78 -7.34
C LEU A 71 -8.79 2.38 -5.93
N ALA A 72 -9.95 2.90 -5.54
CA ALA A 72 -10.21 3.30 -4.15
C ALA A 72 -10.39 2.09 -3.22
N GLU A 73 -11.04 1.03 -3.69
CA GLU A 73 -11.29 -0.20 -2.90
C GLU A 73 -10.08 -1.12 -2.81
N THR A 74 -9.18 -1.12 -3.79
CA THR A 74 -7.91 -1.87 -3.77
C THR A 74 -6.87 -1.11 -2.98
N VAL A 75 -6.81 0.22 -3.03
CA VAL A 75 -5.96 0.99 -2.10
C VAL A 75 -6.47 0.87 -0.66
N ALA A 76 -7.80 0.95 -0.45
CA ALA A 76 -8.40 0.69 0.87
C ALA A 76 -8.19 -0.77 1.31
N GLY A 77 -8.31 -1.74 0.40
CA GLY A 77 -8.07 -3.16 0.65
C GLY A 77 -6.62 -3.45 1.00
N ILE A 78 -5.66 -2.88 0.25
CA ILE A 78 -4.23 -2.99 0.53
C ILE A 78 -3.88 -2.34 1.86
N ALA A 79 -4.40 -1.13 2.13
CA ALA A 79 -4.21 -0.46 3.42
C ALA A 79 -4.82 -1.26 4.59
N THR A 80 -5.96 -1.90 4.38
CA THR A 80 -6.60 -2.76 5.38
C THR A 80 -5.79 -4.04 5.59
N THR A 81 -5.27 -4.68 4.55
CA THR A 81 -4.41 -5.88 4.69
C THR A 81 -3.06 -5.56 5.34
N GLN A 82 -2.46 -4.41 5.02
CA GLN A 82 -1.24 -3.97 5.68
C GLN A 82 -1.50 -3.64 7.14
N ALA A 83 -2.59 -2.93 7.46
CA ALA A 83 -2.99 -2.66 8.84
C ALA A 83 -3.25 -3.95 9.64
N VAL A 84 -3.90 -4.95 9.03
CA VAL A 84 -4.12 -6.26 9.68
C VAL A 84 -2.81 -7.00 9.90
N ALA A 85 -1.88 -6.99 8.93
CA ALA A 85 -0.56 -7.58 9.10
C ALA A 85 0.24 -6.89 10.23
N THR A 86 0.23 -5.55 10.27
CA THR A 86 0.90 -4.77 11.33
C THR A 86 0.27 -5.00 12.70
N VAL A 87 -1.06 -5.11 12.80
CA VAL A 87 -1.76 -5.43 14.05
C VAL A 87 -1.47 -6.87 14.48
N GLN A 88 -1.40 -7.82 13.55
CA GLN A 88 -1.09 -9.21 13.83
C GLN A 88 0.35 -9.39 14.30
N GLU A 89 1.30 -8.64 13.75
CA GLU A 89 2.68 -8.58 14.22
C GLU A 89 2.79 -7.91 15.60
N LEU A 90 2.05 -6.83 15.84
CA LEU A 90 1.98 -6.17 17.15
C LEU A 90 1.38 -7.11 18.22
N MET A 91 0.37 -7.90 17.85
CA MET A 91 -0.25 -8.88 18.73
C MET A 91 0.63 -10.11 18.97
N ALA A 92 1.44 -10.51 17.99
CA ALA A 92 2.42 -11.58 18.15
C ALA A 92 3.64 -11.15 19.00
N ALA A 93 3.94 -9.86 19.05
CA ALA A 93 5.07 -9.29 19.80
C ALA A 93 4.75 -8.95 21.27
N MET A 94 3.49 -9.08 21.72
CA MET A 94 3.10 -8.78 23.11
C MET A 94 2.93 -10.05 23.95
N PRO A 95 3.73 -10.26 25.02
CA PRO A 95 3.39 -11.24 26.04
C PRO A 95 2.18 -10.74 26.85
N PHE A 96 1.09 -11.51 26.85
CA PHE A 96 -0.13 -11.23 27.60
C PHE A 96 0.15 -10.98 29.10
N PRO A 97 -0.42 -9.92 29.67
CA PRO A 97 -1.02 -10.00 30.99
C PRO A 97 -2.55 -9.96 30.81
N VAL A 98 -3.20 -11.04 31.23
CA VAL A 98 -4.65 -11.07 31.46
C VAL A 98 -4.99 -10.12 32.61
N ALA A 99 -5.67 -9.01 32.31
CA ALA A 99 -6.33 -8.14 33.29
C ALA A 99 -7.66 -7.60 32.71
N PRO A 100 -8.71 -7.39 33.53
CA PRO A 100 -10.09 -7.57 33.10
C PRO A 100 -10.67 -6.37 32.33
N VAL A 101 -11.32 -6.68 31.20
CA VAL A 101 -12.02 -5.78 30.26
C VAL A 101 -13.20 -5.01 30.89
N ALA A 102 -13.56 -5.28 32.15
CA ALA A 102 -14.69 -4.65 32.83
C ALA A 102 -14.48 -3.16 33.17
N ALA A 103 -13.23 -2.69 33.36
CA ALA A 103 -12.96 -1.32 33.82
C ALA A 103 -12.99 -0.25 32.72
N GLN A 104 -12.86 -0.63 31.44
CA GLN A 104 -12.79 0.30 30.29
C GLN A 104 -14.18 0.69 29.74
N ALA A 105 -15.21 -0.11 30.04
CA ALA A 105 -16.57 0.11 29.54
C ALA A 105 -17.33 1.23 30.27
N GLU A 106 -17.07 1.44 31.56
CA GLU A 106 -17.71 2.49 32.37
C GLU A 106 -17.29 3.93 32.04
N PRO A 107 -15.99 4.26 31.87
CA PRO A 107 -15.58 5.62 31.52
C PRO A 107 -16.11 6.04 30.13
N SER A 108 -16.22 5.09 29.20
CA SER A 108 -16.73 5.29 27.85
C SER A 108 -18.22 5.67 27.82
N ARG A 109 -19.04 5.07 28.69
CA ARG A 109 -20.47 5.41 28.81
C ARG A 109 -20.70 6.81 29.40
N ARG A 110 -19.95 7.17 30.44
CA ARG A 110 -20.03 8.52 31.06
C ARG A 110 -19.57 9.64 30.12
N ALA A 111 -18.63 9.36 29.22
CA ALA A 111 -18.19 10.32 28.20
C ALA A 111 -19.26 10.57 27.13
N LEU A 112 -19.98 9.51 26.71
CA LEU A 112 -21.06 9.62 25.72
C LEU A 112 -22.30 10.35 26.25
N ASP A 113 -22.64 10.18 27.55
CA ASP A 113 -23.76 10.91 28.17
C ASP A 113 -23.51 12.42 28.24
N LYS A 114 -22.26 12.85 28.47
CA LYS A 114 -21.87 14.27 28.46
C LYS A 114 -21.99 14.91 27.08
N LEU A 115 -21.81 14.13 26.02
CA LEU A 115 -21.96 14.55 24.62
C LEU A 115 -23.44 14.65 24.19
N LYS A 116 -24.32 13.87 24.81
CA LYS A 116 -25.76 13.81 24.45
C LYS A 116 -26.63 14.84 25.18
N GLY A 117 -26.20 15.31 26.36
CA GLY A 117 -26.96 16.26 27.19
C GLY A 117 -26.77 17.76 26.87
N GLY A 118 -25.87 18.13 25.96
CA GLY A 118 -25.41 19.52 25.80
C GLY A 118 -26.20 20.44 24.87
N ARG A 119 -27.51 20.22 24.63
CA ARG A 119 -28.30 21.06 23.71
C ARG A 119 -29.71 21.41 24.21
N ARG A 120 -29.81 22.06 25.38
CA ARG A 120 -30.90 23.02 25.67
C ARG A 120 -30.36 24.14 26.57
N GLY A 121 -29.94 25.22 25.93
CA GLY A 121 -29.41 26.39 26.62
C GLY A 121 -28.91 27.46 25.65
N ARG A 122 -29.72 27.78 24.63
CA ARG A 122 -29.62 29.06 23.92
C ARG A 122 -30.92 29.33 23.18
N LEU A 123 -31.76 30.09 23.89
CA LEU A 123 -32.65 31.19 23.49
C LEU A 123 -33.78 31.24 24.51
#